data_AF-A0A3G7U3P3-F1
#
_entry.id   AF-A0A3G7U3P3-F1
#
_cell.length_a   1.000
_cell.length_b   1.000
_cell.length_c   1.000
_cell.angle_alpha   90.00
_cell.angle_beta   90.00
_cell.angle_gamma   90.00
#
_symmetry.space_group_name_H-M   'P 1'
#
loop_
_entity.id
_entity.type
_entity.pdbx_description
1 polymer ?
#
loop_
_entity_poly.entity_id
_entity_poly.type
_entity_poly.pdbx_seq_one_letter_code
_entity_poly.pdbx_strand_id
1 'polypeptide(L)'
;MKKTELCYICGAPDALSYFEGRSETISVKGMERRVDNLAGWKCKVCGDGFWDPDTDSADRYGEAGDELVLAARKLIGAEMKRIRRKLHLTQKEAVDLLSGGGHNAFSRYERGEVPAPKPLVLLMRFLDRHPHLLADAKALAEGADMRGAFTYTVNNDTEALKAS
;
A
#
# COMPACT_ATOMS: atom_id res chain seq x y z
N MET A 1 -32.92 26.10 -6.82
CA MET A 1 -32.79 24.96 -5.87
C MET A 1 -33.02 23.67 -6.65
N LYS A 2 -32.00 22.81 -6.78
CA LYS A 2 -32.13 21.53 -7.49
C LYS A 2 -33.17 20.65 -6.74
N LYS A 3 -34.05 19.96 -7.47
CA LYS A 3 -35.11 19.11 -6.87
C LYS A 3 -34.49 17.81 -6.33
N THR A 4 -35.15 17.17 -5.38
CA THR A 4 -34.80 15.81 -4.95
C THR A 4 -35.09 14.82 -6.08
N GLU A 5 -34.28 13.77 -6.18
CA GLU A 5 -34.40 12.75 -7.22
C GLU A 5 -34.41 11.33 -6.66
N LEU A 6 -34.75 10.36 -7.51
CA LEU A 6 -34.58 8.93 -7.26
C LEU A 6 -33.10 8.61 -7.00
N CYS A 7 -32.79 7.83 -5.97
CA CYS A 7 -31.44 7.35 -5.75
C CYS A 7 -31.08 6.23 -6.75
N TYR A 8 -30.02 6.43 -7.54
CA TYR A 8 -29.55 5.44 -8.53
C TYR A 8 -28.86 4.19 -7.91
N ILE A 9 -28.57 4.22 -6.61
CA ILE A 9 -27.89 3.12 -5.91
C ILE A 9 -28.88 2.19 -5.20
N CYS A 10 -29.77 2.75 -4.37
CA CYS A 10 -30.73 1.96 -3.59
C CYS A 10 -32.18 2.04 -4.09
N GLY A 11 -32.47 2.84 -5.12
CA GLY A 11 -33.81 2.98 -5.70
C GLY A 11 -34.81 3.76 -4.84
N ALA A 12 -34.38 4.39 -3.75
CA ALA A 12 -35.27 5.18 -2.89
C ALA A 12 -35.80 6.43 -3.64
N PRO A 13 -37.13 6.63 -3.72
CA PRO A 13 -37.72 7.80 -4.38
C PRO A 13 -37.47 9.07 -3.57
N ASP A 14 -37.25 10.20 -4.25
CA ASP A 14 -37.03 11.54 -3.67
C ASP A 14 -35.94 11.60 -2.57
N ALA A 15 -35.00 10.65 -2.59
CA ALA A 15 -34.01 10.47 -1.54
C ALA A 15 -32.68 11.14 -1.86
N LEU A 16 -32.37 11.35 -3.15
CA LEU A 16 -31.14 11.98 -3.61
C LEU A 16 -31.29 13.51 -3.49
N SER A 17 -30.54 14.11 -2.56
CA SER A 17 -30.60 15.54 -2.27
C SER A 17 -29.31 16.26 -2.62
N TYR A 18 -29.44 17.40 -3.29
CA TYR A 18 -28.32 18.26 -3.64
C TYR A 18 -27.81 19.03 -2.41
N PHE A 19 -26.49 19.20 -2.31
CA PHE A 19 -25.82 20.04 -1.33
C PHE A 19 -24.77 20.93 -2.00
N GLU A 20 -24.47 22.05 -1.36
CA GLU A 20 -23.45 23.02 -1.77
C GLU A 20 -22.83 23.65 -0.53
N GLY A 21 -21.57 24.07 -0.62
CA GLY A 21 -20.86 24.72 0.49
C GLY A 21 -20.45 23.76 1.62
N ARG A 22 -20.48 22.45 1.39
CA ARG A 22 -20.10 21.46 2.41
C ARG A 22 -18.58 21.33 2.48
N SER A 23 -18.07 21.06 3.68
CA SER A 23 -16.67 20.71 3.87
C SER A 23 -16.54 19.26 4.29
N GLU A 24 -15.52 18.59 3.78
CA GLU A 24 -15.17 17.21 4.12
C GLU A 24 -13.71 17.13 4.54
N THR A 25 -13.39 16.21 5.44
CA THR A 25 -12.01 15.92 5.85
C THR A 25 -11.63 14.52 5.40
N ILE A 26 -10.61 14.46 4.55
CA ILE A 26 -10.05 13.22 4.02
C ILE A 26 -8.94 12.77 4.97
N SER A 27 -8.89 11.48 5.31
CA SER A 27 -7.84 10.88 6.13
C SER A 27 -7.17 9.72 5.41
N VAL A 28 -5.84 9.78 5.25
CA VAL A 28 -5.02 8.70 4.68
C VAL A 28 -3.84 8.44 5.59
N LYS A 29 -3.77 7.22 6.14
CA LYS A 29 -2.70 6.78 7.05
C LYS A 29 -2.42 7.75 8.22
N GLY A 30 -3.47 8.38 8.76
CA GLY A 30 -3.39 9.31 9.88
C GLY A 30 -2.99 10.75 9.50
N MET A 31 -2.84 11.06 8.21
CA MET A 31 -2.72 12.44 7.74
C MET A 31 -4.08 12.90 7.23
N GLU A 32 -4.40 14.16 7.51
CA GLU A 32 -5.71 14.74 7.21
C GLU A 32 -5.61 15.94 6.29
N ARG A 33 -6.58 16.06 5.39
CA ARG A 33 -6.75 17.22 4.51
C ARG A 33 -8.22 17.59 4.46
N ARG A 34 -8.54 18.82 4.86
CA ARG A 34 -9.88 19.38 4.71
C ARG A 34 -10.04 19.97 3.31
N VAL A 35 -11.19 19.71 2.68
CA VAL A 35 -11.61 20.31 1.42
C VAL A 35 -12.94 21.02 1.67
N ASP A 36 -12.96 22.32 1.44
CA ASP A 36 -14.12 23.19 1.67
C ASP A 36 -14.92 23.42 0.38
N ASN A 37 -16.13 23.98 0.53
CA ASN A 37 -16.98 24.42 -0.57
C ASN A 37 -17.22 23.33 -1.64
N LEU A 38 -17.54 22.12 -1.19
CA LEU A 38 -17.92 21.00 -2.04
C LEU A 38 -19.42 21.04 -2.34
N ALA A 39 -19.75 20.62 -3.55
CA ALA A 39 -21.11 20.48 -4.04
C ALA A 39 -21.31 19.09 -4.65
N GLY A 40 -22.53 18.58 -4.52
CA GLY A 40 -22.88 17.26 -5.02
C GLY A 40 -24.23 16.77 -4.52
N TRP A 41 -24.42 15.47 -4.64
CA TRP A 41 -25.66 14.79 -4.32
C TRP A 41 -25.41 13.73 -3.27
N LYS A 42 -26.31 13.62 -2.30
CA LYS A 42 -26.27 12.56 -1.27
C LYS A 42 -27.65 12.00 -1.02
N CYS A 43 -27.74 10.68 -1.02
CA CYS A 43 -28.94 9.95 -0.65
C CYS A 43 -29.13 9.98 0.86
N LYS A 44 -30.31 10.40 1.32
CA LYS A 44 -30.65 10.43 2.75
C LYS A 44 -30.94 9.05 3.34
N VAL A 45 -31.10 8.03 2.51
CA VAL A 45 -31.42 6.64 2.93
C VAL A 45 -30.16 5.77 3.02
N CYS A 46 -29.43 5.58 1.91
CA CYS A 46 -28.24 4.72 1.91
C CYS A 46 -26.94 5.48 2.21
N GLY A 47 -26.93 6.82 2.13
CA GLY A 47 -25.74 7.63 2.38
C GLY A 47 -24.80 7.78 1.19
N ASP A 48 -25.00 7.03 0.10
CA ASP A 48 -24.23 7.17 -1.14
C ASP A 48 -24.47 8.50 -1.83
N GLY A 49 -23.50 8.92 -2.64
CA GLY A 49 -23.53 10.20 -3.31
C GLY A 49 -22.46 10.32 -4.39
N PHE A 50 -22.54 11.41 -5.14
CA PHE A 50 -21.58 11.78 -6.16
C PHE A 50 -21.40 13.30 -6.19
N TRP A 51 -20.26 13.76 -6.68
CA TRP A 51 -19.95 15.18 -6.80
C TRP A 51 -20.72 15.82 -7.95
N ASP A 52 -21.01 17.12 -7.85
CA ASP A 52 -21.70 17.84 -8.92
C ASP A 52 -20.78 17.96 -10.15
N PRO A 53 -21.14 17.39 -11.32
CA PRO A 53 -20.33 17.47 -12.53
C PRO A 53 -20.18 18.89 -13.09
N ASP A 54 -21.04 19.82 -12.68
CA ASP A 54 -20.95 21.24 -13.10
C ASP A 54 -19.94 22.04 -12.25
N THR A 55 -19.26 21.40 -11.30
CA THR A 55 -18.29 22.03 -10.39
C THR A 55 -16.96 21.29 -10.38
N ASP A 56 -15.93 21.94 -9.85
CA ASP A 56 -14.60 21.36 -9.62
C ASP A 56 -14.52 20.51 -8.32
N SER A 57 -15.65 20.21 -7.68
CA SER A 57 -15.69 19.52 -6.38
C SER A 57 -15.05 18.13 -6.45
N ALA A 58 -15.30 17.39 -7.54
CA ALA A 58 -14.73 16.06 -7.75
C ALA A 58 -13.20 16.11 -7.87
N ASP A 59 -12.70 17.04 -8.67
CA ASP A 59 -11.27 17.22 -8.93
C ASP A 59 -10.55 17.64 -7.65
N ARG A 60 -11.03 18.67 -6.96
CA ARG A 60 -10.43 19.12 -5.69
C ARG A 60 -10.43 18.04 -4.61
N TYR A 61 -11.50 17.26 -4.51
CA TYR A 61 -11.55 16.15 -3.55
C TYR A 61 -10.57 15.03 -3.94
N GLY A 62 -10.48 14.69 -5.23
CA GLY A 62 -9.54 13.71 -5.76
C GLY A 62 -8.08 14.12 -5.56
N GLU A 63 -7.73 15.34 -5.96
CA GLU A 63 -6.39 15.92 -5.80
C GLU A 63 -5.96 15.95 -4.34
N ALA A 64 -6.84 16.37 -3.42
CA ALA A 64 -6.55 16.35 -1.99
C ALA A 64 -6.29 14.93 -1.46
N GLY A 65 -6.99 13.92 -1.98
CA GLY A 65 -6.74 12.52 -1.67
C GLY A 65 -5.39 12.04 -2.20
N ASP A 66 -5.06 12.36 -3.45
CA ASP A 66 -3.80 12.01 -4.10
C ASP A 66 -2.60 12.67 -3.41
N GLU A 67 -2.72 13.94 -3.02
CA GLU A 67 -1.72 14.65 -2.22
C GLU A 67 -1.39 13.90 -0.94
N LEU A 68 -2.41 13.46 -0.19
CA LEU A 68 -2.21 12.70 1.04
C LEU A 68 -1.56 11.34 0.77
N VAL A 69 -1.98 10.61 -0.27
CA VAL A 69 -1.37 9.32 -0.65
C VAL A 69 0.11 9.50 -1.02
N LEU A 70 0.43 10.52 -1.82
CA LEU A 70 1.80 10.82 -2.23
C LEU A 70 2.65 11.28 -1.05
N ALA A 71 2.11 12.12 -0.17
CA ALA A 71 2.78 12.51 1.07
C ALA A 71 3.10 11.29 1.95
N ALA A 72 2.16 10.35 2.08
CA ALA A 72 2.35 9.13 2.85
C ALA A 72 3.48 8.27 2.30
N ARG A 73 3.51 8.12 0.97
CA ARG A 73 4.56 7.36 0.27
C ARG A 73 5.93 8.00 0.46
N LYS A 74 6.03 9.33 0.33
CA LYS A 74 7.28 10.07 0.58
C LYS A 74 7.76 9.94 2.01
N LEU A 75 6.85 10.02 2.99
CA LEU A 75 7.18 9.84 4.42
C LEU A 75 7.77 8.44 4.68
N ILE A 76 7.11 7.39 4.17
CA ILE A 76 7.60 6.01 4.30
C ILE A 76 8.94 5.85 3.58
N GLY A 77 9.08 6.40 2.37
CA GLY A 77 10.33 6.35 1.60
C GLY A 77 11.51 7.00 2.32
N ALA A 78 11.30 8.18 2.91
CA ALA A 78 12.30 8.87 3.72
C ALA A 78 12.72 8.05 4.93
N GLU A 79 11.76 7.40 5.61
CA GLU A 79 12.04 6.54 6.76
C GLU A 79 12.82 5.29 6.35
N MET A 80 12.46 4.64 5.25
CA MET A 80 13.22 3.51 4.71
C MET A 80 14.67 3.91 4.38
N LYS A 81 14.87 5.09 3.78
CA LYS A 81 16.21 5.63 3.50
C LYS A 81 17.02 5.86 4.78
N ARG A 82 16.40 6.45 5.81
CA ARG A 82 17.03 6.68 7.12
C ARG A 82 17.49 5.36 7.75
N ILE A 83 16.59 4.39 7.82
CA ILE A 83 16.85 3.07 8.41
C ILE A 83 17.95 2.35 7.62
N ARG A 84 17.86 2.29 6.29
CA ARG A 84 18.87 1.63 5.46
C ARG A 84 20.27 2.20 5.71
N ARG A 85 20.39 3.52 5.78
CA ARG A 85 21.66 4.20 6.06
C ARG A 85 22.19 3.88 7.47
N LYS A 86 21.31 3.83 8.47
CA LYS A 86 21.67 3.42 9.84
C LYS A 86 22.17 1.96 9.89
N LEU A 87 21.60 1.08 9.07
CA LEU A 87 22.05 -0.31 8.92
C LEU A 87 23.29 -0.46 8.04
N HIS A 88 23.86 0.65 7.54
CA HIS A 88 25.02 0.67 6.64
C HIS A 88 24.83 -0.15 5.36
N LEU A 89 23.61 -0.24 4.85
CA LEU A 89 23.30 -0.93 3.60
C LEU A 89 23.28 0.05 2.43
N THR A 90 23.85 -0.33 1.31
CA THR A 90 23.57 0.27 0.00
C THR A 90 22.17 -0.11 -0.47
N GLN A 91 21.63 0.62 -1.46
CA GLN A 91 20.33 0.26 -2.04
C GLN A 91 20.36 -1.13 -2.67
N LYS A 92 21.47 -1.50 -3.32
CA LYS A 92 21.67 -2.83 -3.92
C LYS A 92 21.66 -3.93 -2.86
N GLU A 93 22.47 -3.80 -1.81
CA GLU A 93 22.48 -4.79 -0.72
C GLU A 93 21.11 -4.93 -0.05
N ALA A 94 20.38 -3.83 0.14
CA ALA A 94 19.05 -3.87 0.71
C ALA A 94 18.03 -4.56 -0.23
N VAL A 95 18.17 -4.40 -1.55
CA VAL A 95 17.38 -5.17 -2.52
C VAL A 95 17.66 -6.67 -2.38
N ASP A 96 18.94 -7.04 -2.49
CA ASP A 96 19.40 -8.42 -2.52
C ASP A 96 19.04 -9.16 -1.22
N LEU A 97 19.16 -8.48 -0.08
CA LEU A 97 18.92 -9.06 1.23
C LEU A 97 17.43 -9.06 1.64
N LEU A 98 16.69 -7.98 1.40
CA LEU A 98 15.42 -7.75 2.11
C LEU A 98 14.17 -7.78 1.22
N SER A 99 14.28 -7.52 -0.09
CA SER A 99 13.09 -7.28 -0.91
C SER A 99 12.98 -8.12 -2.18
N GLY A 100 14.09 -8.49 -2.82
CA GLY A 100 14.09 -9.20 -4.10
C GLY A 100 13.41 -8.45 -5.27
N GLY A 101 13.01 -7.19 -5.10
CA GLY A 101 12.15 -6.45 -6.04
C GLY A 101 12.84 -5.86 -7.29
N GLY A 102 13.99 -6.40 -7.68
CA GLY A 102 14.85 -5.86 -8.75
C GLY A 102 15.75 -4.71 -8.29
N HIS A 103 16.87 -4.49 -9.01
CA HIS A 103 17.99 -3.65 -8.55
C HIS A 103 17.65 -2.19 -8.21
N ASN A 104 16.53 -1.66 -8.74
CA ASN A 104 16.08 -0.28 -8.51
C ASN A 104 14.97 -0.13 -7.45
N ALA A 105 14.53 -1.22 -6.81
CA ALA A 105 13.36 -1.19 -5.92
C ALA A 105 13.51 -0.17 -4.79
N PHE A 106 14.61 -0.24 -4.02
CA PHE A 106 14.88 0.70 -2.92
C PHE A 106 14.99 2.15 -3.41
N SER A 107 15.56 2.38 -4.59
CA SER A 107 15.64 3.71 -5.19
C SER A 107 14.25 4.33 -5.41
N ARG A 108 13.31 3.54 -5.92
CA ARG A 108 11.91 3.96 -6.17
C ARG A 108 11.11 4.09 -4.87
N TYR A 109 11.29 3.17 -3.93
CA TYR A 109 10.66 3.24 -2.60
C TYR A 109 11.10 4.51 -1.86
N GLU A 110 12.40 4.81 -1.84
CA GLU A 110 12.95 5.97 -1.13
C GLU A 110 12.51 7.31 -1.70
N ARG A 111 12.22 7.37 -3.01
CA ARG A 111 11.63 8.55 -3.67
C ARG A 111 10.10 8.62 -3.55
N GLY A 112 9.46 7.57 -3.03
CA GLY A 112 8.00 7.49 -2.94
C GLY A 112 7.31 7.29 -4.29
N GLU A 113 8.05 6.93 -5.35
CA GLU A 113 7.50 6.69 -6.69
C GLU A 113 6.56 5.49 -6.73
N VAL A 114 6.88 4.46 -5.92
CA VAL A 114 6.05 3.29 -5.73
C VAL A 114 5.93 2.96 -4.25
N PRO A 115 4.77 2.42 -3.82
CA PRO A 115 4.60 1.99 -2.45
C PRO A 115 5.51 0.81 -2.14
N ALA A 116 6.27 0.92 -1.05
CA ALA A 116 7.01 -0.22 -0.52
C ALA A 116 6.05 -1.29 0.04
N PRO A 117 6.32 -2.59 -0.17
CA PRO A 117 5.52 -3.66 0.41
C PRO A 117 5.42 -3.53 1.94
N LYS A 118 4.22 -3.72 2.49
CA LYS A 118 3.98 -3.61 3.94
C LYS A 118 4.92 -4.51 4.78
N PRO A 119 5.19 -5.79 4.41
CA PRO A 119 6.14 -6.62 5.14
C PRO A 119 7.56 -6.05 5.17
N LEU A 120 8.02 -5.48 4.05
CA LEU A 120 9.35 -4.85 3.97
C LEU A 120 9.45 -3.64 4.89
N VAL A 121 8.43 -2.77 4.92
CA VAL A 121 8.41 -1.62 5.83
C VAL A 121 8.44 -2.08 7.30
N LEU A 122 7.70 -3.14 7.65
CA LEU A 122 7.71 -3.71 8.99
C LEU A 122 9.09 -4.28 9.37
N LEU A 123 9.70 -5.07 8.49
CA LEU A 123 11.04 -5.63 8.69
C LEU A 123 12.09 -4.52 8.90
N MET A 124 12.07 -3.50 8.04
CA MET A 124 12.97 -2.34 8.18
C MET A 124 12.79 -1.65 9.54
N ARG A 125 11.55 -1.40 9.98
CA ARG A 125 11.29 -0.79 11.29
C ARG A 125 11.70 -1.69 12.46
N PHE A 126 11.59 -3.00 12.31
CA PHE A 126 12.08 -3.96 13.29
C PHE A 126 13.61 -3.94 13.40
N LEU A 127 14.31 -3.95 12.27
CA LEU A 127 15.77 -3.83 12.21
C LEU A 127 16.27 -2.45 12.69
N ASP A 128 15.50 -1.39 12.52
CA ASP A 128 15.82 -0.08 13.11
C ASP A 128 15.82 -0.13 14.65
N ARG A 129 14.86 -0.86 15.25
CA ARG A 129 14.79 -1.07 16.70
C ARG A 129 15.84 -2.05 17.21
N HIS A 130 16.18 -3.06 16.41
CA HIS A 130 17.12 -4.13 16.78
C HIS A 130 18.20 -4.34 15.69
N PRO A 131 19.14 -3.39 15.50
CA PRO A 131 20.11 -3.46 14.40
C PRO A 131 21.03 -4.69 14.41
N HIS A 132 21.26 -5.28 15.59
CA HIS A 132 22.08 -6.49 15.74
C HIS A 132 21.49 -7.70 15.00
N LEU A 133 20.16 -7.75 14.83
CA LEU A 133 19.47 -8.82 14.09
C LEU A 133 19.69 -8.76 12.58
N LEU A 134 20.40 -7.74 12.07
CA LEU A 134 20.83 -7.73 10.67
C LEU A 134 21.78 -8.90 10.35
N ALA A 135 22.59 -9.34 11.32
CA ALA A 135 23.44 -10.52 11.15
C ALA A 135 22.60 -11.77 10.95
N ASP A 136 21.57 -11.96 11.78
CA ASP A 136 20.63 -13.09 11.66
C ASP A 136 19.85 -13.02 10.35
N ALA A 137 19.39 -11.83 9.95
CA ALA A 137 18.71 -11.65 8.66
C ALA A 137 19.59 -12.07 7.47
N LYS A 138 20.90 -11.79 7.51
CA LYS A 138 21.85 -12.23 6.48
C LYS A 138 22.00 -13.75 6.47
N ALA A 139 22.15 -14.38 7.65
CA ALA A 139 22.27 -15.83 7.76
C ALA A 139 21.00 -16.54 7.27
N LEU A 140 19.82 -16.05 7.66
CA LEU A 140 18.52 -16.61 7.27
C LEU A 140 18.25 -16.43 5.77
N ALA A 141 18.69 -15.33 5.15
CA ALA A 141 18.50 -15.10 3.72
C ALA A 141 19.22 -16.14 2.84
N GLU A 142 20.30 -16.77 3.33
CA GLU A 142 20.97 -17.87 2.62
C GLU A 142 20.18 -19.19 2.65
N GLY A 143 19.18 -19.28 3.54
CA GLY A 143 18.35 -20.48 3.74
C GLY A 143 19.15 -21.71 4.18
N ALA A 144 20.32 -21.50 4.79
CA ALA A 144 21.23 -22.58 5.18
C ALA A 144 20.60 -23.55 6.19
N ASP A 145 19.81 -23.01 7.10
CA ASP A 145 19.02 -23.70 8.11
C ASP A 145 17.92 -24.59 7.51
N MET A 146 17.35 -24.19 6.37
CA MET A 146 16.29 -24.96 5.69
C MET A 146 16.83 -26.13 4.84
N ARG A 147 18.11 -26.10 4.45
CA ARG A 147 18.71 -27.12 3.55
C ARG A 147 18.72 -28.54 4.16
N GLY A 148 18.79 -28.66 5.49
CA GLY A 148 18.77 -29.95 6.18
C GLY A 148 17.38 -30.59 6.32
N ALA A 149 16.30 -29.88 5.96
CA ALA A 149 14.93 -30.35 6.15
C ALA A 149 14.39 -31.24 5.01
N PHE A 150 15.11 -31.34 3.88
CA PHE A 150 14.71 -32.18 2.75
C PHE A 150 15.60 -33.42 2.64
N THR A 151 15.18 -34.53 3.26
CA THR A 151 15.69 -35.86 2.90
C THR A 151 14.88 -36.37 1.71
N TYR A 152 15.50 -36.51 0.54
CA TYR A 152 14.90 -37.25 -0.57
C TYR A 152 15.56 -38.62 -0.68
N THR A 153 14.76 -39.68 -0.73
CA THR A 153 15.22 -41.03 -1.10
C THR A 153 15.30 -41.11 -2.62
N VAL A 154 16.51 -41.25 -3.16
CA VAL A 154 16.68 -41.60 -4.57
C VAL A 154 16.38 -43.09 -4.70
N ASN A 155 15.23 -43.42 -5.30
CA ASN A 155 14.95 -44.80 -5.66
C ASN A 155 15.65 -45.09 -7.00
N ASN A 156 16.85 -45.65 -6.93
CA ASN A 156 17.66 -46.01 -8.10
C ASN A 156 17.30 -47.38 -8.68
N ASP A 157 16.29 -48.05 -8.12
CA ASP A 157 15.91 -49.39 -8.56
C ASP A 157 15.18 -49.29 -9.90
N THR A 158 15.90 -49.61 -10.98
CA THR A 158 15.29 -49.97 -12.27
C THR A 158 14.63 -51.35 -12.12
N GLU A 159 13.50 -51.42 -11.42
CA GLU A 159 12.66 -52.61 -11.50
C GLU A 159 12.07 -52.67 -12.92
N ALA A 160 12.57 -53.62 -13.71
CA ALA A 160 11.98 -53.97 -14.98
C ALA A 160 10.54 -54.46 -14.71
N LEU A 161 9.56 -53.62 -15.09
CA LEU A 161 8.14 -53.99 -15.07
C LEU A 161 7.95 -55.28 -15.86
N LYS A 162 7.76 -56.40 -15.15
CA LYS A 162 7.29 -57.64 -15.75
C LYS A 162 5.78 -57.51 -15.93
N ALA A 163 5.36 -57.30 -17.18
CA ALA A 163 3.96 -57.43 -17.55
C ALA A 163 3.52 -58.89 -17.35
N SER A 164 2.37 -59.07 -16.68
CA SER A 164 1.64 -60.36 -16.63
C SER A 164 0.74 -60.49 -17.85
#